data_AF-A0A7Y4LC18-F1
#
_entry.id   AF-A0A7Y4LC18-F1
#
_cell.length_a   1.000
_cell.length_b   1.000
_cell.length_c   1.000
_cell.angle_alpha   90.00
_cell.angle_beta   90.00
_cell.angle_gamma   90.00
#
_symmetry.space_group_name_H-M   'P 1'
#
loop_
_entity.id
_entity.type
_entity.pdbx_description
1 polymer ?
#
loop_
_entity_poly.entity_id
_entity_poly.type
_entity_poly.pdbx_seq_one_letter_code
_entity_poly.pdbx_strand_id
1 'polypeptide(L)'
;MSTNQRKAGNHQLEQRVNDAQILFDEADDVPVVKEPYAEKLGLYLISPSGAIADPKRLPIAQKKLSSLGFDVRVDKAAAGKYLRFAATDEERAKAFSRAAKDDAPIVMATRGGYGISRILPLIDWKLLEKNPKTYVGYSDFTAFNLALLAKTGLPSFTGPNAVGDFSANKVDDLIADIFVESMRGELEILSFETQDADEVDTEGVLWGGNLAMLTSLVGTPYLPKIKKGILFFEDVSEHPYRIERLLTQLLHAGILDKQKAIIIGDITDYELSKSDNGFNMAEVIKWLRSQIKVPVITGLPYGHGEMRVTLPIGKKVGIATEKGMAYLLLDKHDHNHADHSEHEGHDGHDCIECCKNLVSKKHKKSKKGKKAKK
;
A
#
# COMPACT_ATOMS: atom_id res chain seq x y z
N MET A 1 54.05 9.56 38.24
CA MET A 1 53.75 8.39 37.38
C MET A 1 52.24 8.09 37.21
N SER A 2 51.29 8.97 37.58
CA SER A 2 49.86 8.59 37.63
C SER A 2 48.94 9.18 36.54
N THR A 3 49.46 9.89 35.54
CA THR A 3 48.65 10.45 34.44
C THR A 3 48.60 9.59 33.17
N ASN A 4 49.65 8.79 32.89
CA ASN A 4 49.69 7.93 31.69
C ASN A 4 48.90 6.62 31.83
N GLN A 5 48.68 6.10 33.05
CA GLN A 5 47.90 4.87 33.25
C GLN A 5 46.38 5.09 33.15
N ARG A 6 45.87 6.29 33.48
CA ARG A 6 44.43 6.61 33.35
C ARG A 6 43.99 6.79 31.89
N LYS A 7 44.85 7.35 31.04
CA LYS A 7 44.56 7.49 29.59
C LYS A 7 44.53 6.14 28.87
N ALA A 8 45.40 5.20 29.23
CA ALA A 8 45.41 3.85 28.67
C ALA A 8 44.16 3.04 29.06
N GLY A 9 43.67 3.18 30.30
CA GLY A 9 42.46 2.52 30.77
C GLY A 9 41.17 3.03 30.11
N ASN A 10 41.05 4.35 29.89
CA ASN A 10 39.89 4.91 29.18
C ASN A 10 39.86 4.50 27.70
N HIS A 11 41.01 4.41 27.04
CA HIS A 11 41.07 4.03 25.63
C HIS A 11 40.71 2.55 25.41
N GLN A 12 41.09 1.66 26.34
CA GLN A 12 40.67 0.25 26.33
C GLN A 12 39.17 0.08 26.63
N LEU A 13 38.57 0.95 27.44
CA LEU A 13 37.12 0.93 27.71
C LEU A 13 36.32 1.44 26.51
N GLU A 14 36.77 2.53 25.86
CA GLU A 14 36.15 3.03 24.63
C GLU A 14 36.23 2.03 23.47
N GLN A 15 37.36 1.35 23.30
CA GLN A 15 37.48 0.26 22.31
C GLN A 15 36.54 -0.89 22.60
N ARG A 16 36.42 -1.33 23.86
CA ARG A 16 35.50 -2.43 24.22
C ARG A 16 34.02 -2.06 24.07
N VAL A 17 33.66 -0.79 24.23
CA VAL A 17 32.29 -0.30 23.97
C VAL A 17 32.03 -0.25 22.46
N ASN A 18 32.99 0.22 21.66
CA ASN A 18 32.87 0.18 20.19
C ASN A 18 32.82 -1.25 19.66
N ASP A 19 33.67 -2.15 20.14
CA ASP A 19 33.68 -3.56 19.72
C ASP A 19 32.37 -4.27 20.12
N ALA A 20 31.81 -3.93 21.29
CA ALA A 20 30.51 -4.44 21.71
C ALA A 20 29.35 -3.83 20.90
N GLN A 21 29.44 -2.56 20.49
CA GLN A 21 28.46 -1.90 19.63
C GLN A 21 28.48 -2.50 18.22
N ILE A 22 29.66 -2.78 17.67
CA ILE A 22 29.87 -3.47 16.39
C ILE A 22 29.30 -4.89 16.44
N LEU A 23 29.53 -5.64 17.54
CA LEU A 23 28.94 -6.97 17.74
C LEU A 23 27.41 -6.96 17.92
N PHE A 24 26.82 -5.85 18.37
CA PHE A 24 25.37 -5.70 18.46
C PHE A 24 24.75 -5.34 17.09
N ASP A 25 25.43 -4.51 16.30
CA ASP A 25 25.00 -4.17 14.93
C ASP A 25 25.13 -5.37 13.97
N GLU A 26 26.15 -6.23 14.14
CA GLU A 26 26.29 -7.49 13.37
C GLU A 26 25.30 -8.59 13.79
N ALA A 27 24.68 -8.48 14.98
CA ALA A 27 23.73 -9.48 15.48
C ALA A 27 22.29 -9.32 14.94
N ASP A 28 22.00 -8.19 14.31
CA ASP A 28 20.72 -7.94 13.62
C ASP A 28 20.78 -8.27 12.11
N ASP A 29 21.95 -8.67 11.61
CA ASP A 29 22.18 -9.12 10.22
C ASP A 29 22.09 -10.65 10.06
N VAL A 30 21.39 -11.35 10.97
CA VAL A 30 21.04 -12.76 10.74
C VAL A 30 19.98 -12.79 9.65
N PRO A 31 20.25 -13.34 8.45
CA PRO A 31 19.24 -13.47 7.43
C PRO A 31 18.10 -14.30 8.03
N VAL A 32 16.91 -13.72 8.12
CA VAL A 32 15.72 -14.51 8.44
C VAL A 32 15.55 -15.47 7.27
N VAL A 33 15.99 -16.72 7.46
CA VAL A 33 15.73 -17.79 6.51
C VAL A 33 14.22 -18.01 6.54
N LYS A 34 13.51 -17.39 5.58
CA LYS A 34 12.10 -17.66 5.37
C LYS A 34 11.99 -19.06 4.81
N GLU A 35 11.60 -19.99 5.68
CA GLU A 35 11.19 -21.32 5.25
C GLU A 35 10.14 -21.17 4.14
N PRO A 36 10.27 -21.89 3.02
CA PRO A 36 9.33 -21.78 1.92
C PRO A 36 7.91 -22.08 2.41
N TYR A 37 6.94 -21.25 2.02
CA TYR A 37 5.54 -21.44 2.38
C TYR A 37 5.06 -22.84 1.96
N ALA A 38 4.63 -23.65 2.93
CA ALA A 38 4.17 -25.01 2.70
C ALA A 38 2.94 -25.07 1.77
N GLU A 39 2.06 -24.08 1.89
CA GLU A 39 0.90 -23.89 1.00
C GLU A 39 1.13 -22.70 0.06
N LYS A 40 1.06 -22.97 -1.24
CA LYS A 40 1.13 -21.95 -2.28
C LYS A 40 -0.25 -21.36 -2.55
N LEU A 41 -0.33 -20.04 -2.60
CA LEU A 41 -1.56 -19.34 -3.01
C LEU A 41 -1.60 -19.19 -4.53
N GLY A 42 -2.71 -19.54 -5.16
CA GLY A 42 -2.90 -19.31 -6.59
C GLY A 42 -2.88 -17.82 -6.94
N LEU A 43 -2.08 -17.44 -7.94
CA LEU A 43 -1.92 -16.07 -8.41
C LEU A 43 -2.06 -16.02 -9.94
N TYR A 44 -3.01 -15.24 -10.44
CA TYR A 44 -3.28 -15.09 -11.86
C TYR A 44 -2.86 -13.70 -12.37
N LEU A 45 -1.92 -13.64 -13.31
CA LEU A 45 -1.39 -12.39 -13.85
C LEU A 45 -2.16 -11.94 -15.10
N ILE A 46 -2.61 -10.68 -15.13
CA ILE A 46 -3.28 -10.05 -16.27
C ILE A 46 -2.59 -8.75 -16.68
N SER A 47 -2.67 -8.36 -17.96
CA SER A 47 -2.15 -7.07 -18.46
C SER A 47 -3.30 -6.18 -18.99
N PRO A 48 -4.16 -5.65 -18.11
CA PRO A 48 -5.35 -4.91 -18.53
C PRO A 48 -5.07 -3.45 -18.89
N SER A 49 -3.83 -2.97 -18.73
CA SER A 49 -3.41 -1.60 -19.02
C SER A 49 -2.44 -1.55 -20.21
N GLY A 50 -1.24 -0.96 -20.01
CA GLY A 50 -0.23 -0.85 -21.05
C GLY A 50 0.50 -2.17 -21.34
N ALA A 51 1.09 -2.28 -22.53
CA ALA A 51 2.00 -3.38 -22.85
C ALA A 51 3.21 -3.39 -21.89
N ILE A 52 3.74 -4.57 -21.62
CA ILE A 52 5.04 -4.72 -20.97
C ILE A 52 6.11 -4.31 -21.98
N ALA A 53 6.96 -3.34 -21.64
CA ALA A 53 7.97 -2.80 -22.56
C ALA A 53 8.97 -3.88 -23.02
N ASP A 54 9.46 -4.69 -22.07
CA ASP A 54 10.26 -5.87 -22.33
C ASP A 54 9.53 -7.14 -21.84
N PRO A 55 8.88 -7.92 -22.73
CA PRO A 55 8.16 -9.13 -22.35
C PRO A 55 9.02 -10.20 -21.66
N LYS A 56 10.36 -10.17 -21.81
CA LYS A 56 11.27 -11.12 -21.14
C LYS A 56 11.29 -10.94 -19.61
N ARG A 57 10.84 -9.79 -19.12
CA ARG A 57 10.70 -9.51 -17.68
C ARG A 57 9.55 -10.27 -17.02
N LEU A 58 8.53 -10.66 -17.78
CA LEU A 58 7.35 -11.34 -17.21
C LEU A 58 7.69 -12.72 -16.62
N PRO A 59 8.46 -13.61 -17.30
CA PRO A 59 8.94 -14.85 -16.68
C PRO A 59 9.82 -14.64 -15.43
N ILE A 60 10.57 -13.54 -15.36
CA ILE A 60 11.39 -13.21 -14.18
C ILE A 60 10.48 -12.89 -12.99
N ALA A 61 9.47 -12.04 -13.21
CA ALA A 61 8.43 -11.74 -12.21
C ALA A 61 7.71 -13.01 -11.75
N GLN A 62 7.31 -13.87 -12.69
CA GLN A 62 6.66 -15.14 -12.39
C GLN A 62 7.55 -16.02 -11.49
N LYS A 63 8.83 -16.17 -11.82
CA LYS A 63 9.77 -16.96 -11.02
C LYS A 63 9.95 -16.40 -9.60
N LYS A 64 10.08 -15.08 -9.46
CA LYS A 64 10.22 -14.43 -8.15
C LYS A 64 8.95 -14.62 -7.31
N LEU A 65 7.77 -14.34 -7.87
CA LEU A 65 6.49 -14.55 -7.17
C LEU A 65 6.32 -16.03 -6.77
N SER A 66 6.69 -16.97 -7.63
CA SER A 66 6.69 -18.40 -7.28
C SER A 66 7.62 -18.74 -6.11
N SER A 67 8.77 -18.06 -6.00
CA SER A 67 9.69 -18.22 -4.85
C SER A 67 9.15 -17.62 -3.56
N LEU A 68 8.18 -16.69 -3.65
CA LEU A 68 7.50 -16.06 -2.52
C LEU A 68 6.25 -16.86 -2.08
N GLY A 69 6.08 -18.10 -2.56
CA GLY A 69 4.99 -18.98 -2.14
C GLY A 69 3.68 -18.79 -2.92
N PHE A 70 3.75 -18.32 -4.16
CA PHE A 70 2.59 -18.28 -5.07
C PHE A 70 2.65 -19.39 -6.13
N ASP A 71 1.49 -19.89 -6.56
CA ASP A 71 1.34 -20.70 -7.76
C ASP A 71 0.87 -19.81 -8.92
N VAL A 72 1.83 -19.39 -9.75
CA VAL A 72 1.64 -18.26 -10.67
C VAL A 72 1.27 -18.73 -12.07
N ARG A 73 0.08 -18.31 -12.51
CA ARG A 73 -0.42 -18.47 -13.89
C ARG A 73 -0.49 -17.12 -14.59
N VAL A 74 -0.32 -17.14 -15.91
CA VAL A 74 -0.24 -15.93 -16.73
C VAL A 74 -1.33 -15.98 -17.79
N ASP A 75 -2.15 -14.93 -17.88
CA ASP A 75 -3.15 -14.78 -18.92
C ASP A 75 -2.47 -14.77 -20.31
N LYS A 76 -3.11 -15.43 -21.28
CA LYS A 76 -2.59 -15.53 -22.65
C LYS A 76 -2.31 -14.18 -23.33
N ALA A 77 -3.01 -13.12 -22.93
CA ALA A 77 -2.84 -11.78 -23.48
C ALA A 77 -1.77 -10.96 -22.74
N ALA A 78 -1.23 -11.46 -21.63
CA ALA A 78 -0.41 -10.67 -20.71
C ALA A 78 0.91 -10.18 -21.33
N ALA A 79 1.53 -11.00 -22.18
CA ALA A 79 2.79 -10.67 -22.88
C ALA A 79 2.57 -10.00 -24.25
N GLY A 80 1.32 -9.73 -24.62
CA GLY A 80 0.98 -9.16 -25.92
C GLY A 80 1.39 -7.70 -26.07
N LYS A 81 1.35 -7.22 -27.32
CA LYS A 81 1.56 -5.81 -27.66
C LYS A 81 0.62 -5.41 -28.79
N TYR A 82 -0.25 -4.46 -28.52
CA TYR A 82 -1.17 -3.84 -29.46
C TYR A 82 -1.17 -2.33 -29.21
N LEU A 83 -0.54 -1.57 -30.11
CA LEU A 83 -0.24 -0.15 -29.90
C LEU A 83 0.52 0.04 -28.56
N ARG A 84 -0.02 0.85 -27.64
CA ARG A 84 0.51 1.03 -26.27
C ARG A 84 -0.01 0.02 -25.25
N PHE A 85 -0.97 -0.84 -25.62
CA PHE A 85 -1.69 -1.76 -24.75
C PHE A 85 -1.20 -3.20 -24.92
N ALA A 86 -1.51 -4.08 -23.96
CA ALA A 86 -1.12 -5.48 -24.08
C ALA A 86 -1.95 -6.24 -25.15
N ALA A 87 -3.19 -5.83 -25.39
CA ALA A 87 -4.07 -6.39 -26.42
C ALA A 87 -5.16 -5.38 -26.79
N THR A 88 -6.11 -5.77 -27.65
CA THR A 88 -7.31 -4.95 -27.93
C THR A 88 -8.14 -4.74 -26.66
N ASP A 89 -9.04 -3.78 -26.69
CA ASP A 89 -9.90 -3.43 -25.54
C ASP A 89 -10.74 -4.64 -25.10
N GLU A 90 -11.31 -5.39 -26.05
CA GLU A 90 -12.10 -6.60 -25.80
C GLU A 90 -11.25 -7.71 -25.19
N GLU A 91 -10.03 -7.91 -25.67
CA GLU A 91 -9.17 -8.99 -25.19
C GLU A 91 -8.61 -8.70 -23.79
N ARG A 92 -8.31 -7.43 -23.50
CA ARG A 92 -7.96 -6.96 -22.14
C ARG A 92 -9.15 -7.09 -21.18
N ALA A 93 -10.37 -6.75 -21.62
CA ALA A 93 -11.57 -6.93 -20.80
C ALA A 93 -11.86 -8.42 -20.53
N LYS A 94 -11.72 -9.29 -21.53
CA LYS A 94 -11.87 -10.75 -21.39
C LYS A 94 -10.85 -11.37 -20.43
N ALA A 95 -9.70 -10.75 -20.20
CA ALA A 95 -8.73 -11.22 -19.21
C ALA A 95 -9.34 -11.25 -17.79
N PHE A 96 -10.17 -10.27 -17.43
CA PHE A 96 -10.91 -10.30 -16.16
C PHE A 96 -11.91 -11.46 -16.12
N SER A 97 -12.65 -11.72 -17.21
CA SER A 97 -13.58 -12.84 -17.27
C SER A 97 -12.89 -14.20 -17.20
N ARG A 98 -11.66 -14.32 -17.73
CA ARG A 98 -10.84 -15.52 -17.59
C ARG A 98 -10.34 -15.68 -16.17
N ALA A 99 -9.79 -14.62 -15.59
CA ALA A 99 -9.32 -14.61 -14.20
C ALA A 99 -10.44 -14.95 -13.19
N ALA A 100 -11.67 -14.49 -13.44
CA ALA A 100 -12.83 -14.82 -12.61
C ALA A 100 -13.22 -16.31 -12.66
N LYS A 101 -12.96 -17.00 -13.77
CA LYS A 101 -13.25 -18.44 -13.96
C LYS A 101 -12.09 -19.34 -13.55
N ASP A 102 -10.91 -18.76 -13.42
CA ASP A 102 -9.72 -19.42 -12.90
C ASP A 102 -9.88 -19.67 -11.38
N ASP A 103 -9.28 -20.73 -10.85
CA ASP A 103 -9.36 -21.09 -9.43
C ASP A 103 -8.38 -20.30 -8.55
N ALA A 104 -7.43 -19.54 -9.12
CA ALA A 104 -6.56 -18.67 -8.35
C ALA A 104 -7.40 -17.65 -7.52
N PRO A 105 -7.18 -17.53 -6.20
CA PRO A 105 -7.89 -16.54 -5.38
C PRO A 105 -7.42 -15.10 -5.64
N ILE A 106 -6.20 -14.91 -6.15
CA ILE A 106 -5.57 -13.61 -6.35
C ILE A 106 -5.37 -13.33 -7.83
N VAL A 107 -5.70 -12.12 -8.27
CA VAL A 107 -5.49 -11.63 -9.62
C VAL A 107 -4.65 -10.36 -9.55
N MET A 108 -3.52 -10.33 -10.25
CA MET A 108 -2.56 -9.23 -10.16
C MET A 108 -2.28 -8.64 -11.53
N ALA A 109 -2.26 -7.31 -11.60
CA ALA A 109 -1.83 -6.61 -12.79
C ALA A 109 -0.32 -6.81 -13.01
N THR A 110 0.08 -7.13 -14.23
CA THR A 110 1.50 -7.24 -14.59
C THR A 110 2.18 -5.89 -14.51
N ARG A 111 1.48 -4.81 -14.86
CA ARG A 111 1.95 -3.43 -14.85
C ARG A 111 0.76 -2.45 -14.96
N GLY A 112 0.95 -1.20 -14.54
CA GLY A 112 -0.05 -0.12 -14.66
C GLY A 112 -0.12 0.52 -16.07
N GLY A 113 -0.18 1.85 -16.15
CA GLY A 113 0.04 2.61 -17.38
C GLY A 113 -1.12 3.43 -17.86
N TYR A 114 -1.73 3.02 -18.95
CA TYR A 114 -2.94 3.66 -19.47
C TYR A 114 -3.75 2.61 -20.20
N GLY A 115 -5.03 2.55 -19.92
CA GLY A 115 -5.97 1.77 -20.72
C GLY A 115 -7.17 1.21 -19.98
N ILE A 116 -7.18 1.21 -18.64
CA ILE A 116 -8.32 0.69 -17.87
C ILE A 116 -9.60 1.47 -18.15
N SER A 117 -9.54 2.81 -18.18
CA SER A 117 -10.72 3.65 -18.37
C SER A 117 -11.48 3.35 -19.67
N ARG A 118 -10.79 2.85 -20.72
CA ARG A 118 -11.41 2.44 -21.99
C ARG A 118 -12.23 1.17 -21.87
N ILE A 119 -11.83 0.25 -21.00
CA ILE A 119 -12.39 -1.10 -20.92
C ILE A 119 -13.39 -1.28 -19.79
N LEU A 120 -13.57 -0.30 -18.89
CA LEU A 120 -14.56 -0.37 -17.81
C LEU A 120 -15.98 -0.75 -18.29
N PRO A 121 -16.49 -0.25 -19.44
CA PRO A 121 -17.80 -0.66 -19.94
C PRO A 121 -17.85 -2.10 -20.49
N LEU A 122 -16.69 -2.68 -20.82
CA LEU A 122 -16.57 -4.01 -21.41
C LEU A 122 -16.36 -5.11 -20.36
N ILE A 123 -16.05 -4.75 -19.12
CA ILE A 123 -15.88 -5.69 -18.01
C ILE A 123 -17.25 -6.20 -17.57
N ASP A 124 -17.39 -7.53 -17.47
CA ASP A 124 -18.58 -8.17 -16.93
C ASP A 124 -18.57 -8.10 -15.39
N TRP A 125 -19.04 -6.97 -14.86
CA TRP A 125 -19.08 -6.73 -13.42
C TRP A 125 -19.92 -7.77 -12.65
N LYS A 126 -20.98 -8.31 -13.25
CA LYS A 126 -21.81 -9.35 -12.62
C LYS A 126 -21.07 -10.68 -12.51
N LEU A 127 -20.25 -11.01 -13.50
CA LEU A 127 -19.39 -12.19 -13.42
C LEU A 127 -18.38 -12.06 -12.28
N LEU A 128 -17.78 -10.88 -12.10
CA LEU A 128 -16.79 -10.62 -11.07
C LEU A 128 -17.44 -10.67 -9.67
N GLU A 129 -18.64 -10.10 -9.53
CA GLU A 129 -19.45 -10.18 -8.31
C GLU A 129 -19.76 -11.63 -7.89
N LYS A 130 -20.09 -12.49 -8.87
CA LYS A 130 -20.38 -13.91 -8.63
C LYS A 130 -19.15 -14.77 -8.34
N ASN A 131 -17.95 -14.29 -8.70
CA ASN A 131 -16.70 -15.02 -8.53
C ASN A 131 -15.67 -14.09 -7.89
N PRO A 132 -15.87 -13.72 -6.60
CA PRO A 132 -15.02 -12.74 -5.94
C PRO A 132 -13.58 -13.23 -5.88
N LYS A 133 -12.65 -12.34 -6.25
CA LYS A 133 -11.19 -12.54 -6.19
C LYS A 133 -10.53 -11.36 -5.49
N THR A 134 -9.32 -11.58 -4.99
CA THR A 134 -8.44 -10.50 -4.52
C THR A 134 -7.73 -9.89 -5.74
N TYR A 135 -8.24 -8.77 -6.24
CA TYR A 135 -7.61 -8.04 -7.33
C TYR A 135 -6.55 -7.07 -6.81
N VAL A 136 -5.36 -7.05 -7.42
CA VAL A 136 -4.24 -6.21 -7.00
C VAL A 136 -3.64 -5.45 -8.17
N GLY A 137 -3.45 -4.15 -7.99
CA GLY A 137 -2.64 -3.31 -8.86
C GLY A 137 -2.74 -1.84 -8.48
N TYR A 138 -1.75 -1.04 -8.88
CA TYR A 138 -1.66 0.40 -8.61
C TYR A 138 -1.61 1.25 -9.89
N SER A 139 -1.55 2.59 -9.74
CA SER A 139 -1.49 3.55 -10.86
C SER A 139 -2.80 3.52 -11.69
N ASP A 140 -2.75 3.31 -13.01
CA ASP A 140 -3.92 3.14 -13.91
C ASP A 140 -4.94 2.11 -13.39
N PHE A 141 -4.50 1.09 -12.65
CA PHE A 141 -5.37 0.08 -12.06
C PHE A 141 -6.29 0.63 -10.96
N THR A 142 -6.01 1.82 -10.44
CA THR A 142 -6.91 2.60 -9.57
C THR A 142 -8.31 2.71 -10.18
N ALA A 143 -8.41 2.92 -11.49
CA ALA A 143 -9.71 3.00 -12.14
C ALA A 143 -10.51 1.69 -12.06
N PHE A 144 -9.83 0.54 -12.09
CA PHE A 144 -10.48 -0.76 -11.89
C PHE A 144 -10.87 -0.95 -10.42
N ASN A 145 -9.96 -0.66 -9.48
CA ASN A 145 -10.23 -0.79 -8.05
C ASN A 145 -11.48 -0.02 -7.62
N LEU A 146 -11.57 1.24 -8.04
CA LEU A 146 -12.72 2.10 -7.73
C LEU A 146 -13.99 1.63 -8.47
N ALA A 147 -13.88 1.22 -9.73
CA ALA A 147 -15.00 0.70 -10.49
C ALA A 147 -15.55 -0.60 -9.89
N LEU A 148 -14.69 -1.54 -9.47
CA LEU A 148 -15.10 -2.78 -8.84
C LEU A 148 -15.93 -2.49 -7.58
N LEU A 149 -15.43 -1.60 -6.72
CA LEU A 149 -16.15 -1.17 -5.53
C LEU A 149 -17.48 -0.50 -5.87
N ALA A 150 -17.51 0.40 -6.86
CA ALA A 150 -18.73 1.11 -7.28
C ALA A 150 -19.79 0.19 -7.90
N LYS A 151 -19.36 -0.84 -8.64
CA LYS A 151 -20.23 -1.70 -9.43
C LYS A 151 -20.71 -2.93 -8.67
N THR A 152 -19.94 -3.41 -7.69
CA THR A 152 -20.18 -4.70 -7.02
C THR A 152 -20.11 -4.61 -5.50
N GLY A 153 -19.57 -3.54 -4.93
CA GLY A 153 -19.28 -3.46 -3.49
C GLY A 153 -18.10 -4.32 -3.03
N LEU A 154 -17.49 -5.11 -3.92
CA LEU A 154 -16.35 -5.96 -3.58
C LEU A 154 -15.09 -5.11 -3.31
N PRO A 155 -14.30 -5.48 -2.29
CA PRO A 155 -13.01 -4.85 -2.06
C PRO A 155 -11.97 -5.32 -3.09
N SER A 156 -10.90 -4.54 -3.23
CA SER A 156 -9.69 -4.93 -3.93
C SER A 156 -8.46 -4.47 -3.14
N PHE A 157 -7.27 -4.58 -3.72
CA PHE A 157 -6.07 -4.02 -3.16
C PHE A 157 -5.36 -3.15 -4.19
N THR A 158 -4.77 -2.07 -3.70
CA THR A 158 -3.67 -1.45 -4.40
C THR A 158 -2.36 -1.93 -3.80
N GLY A 159 -1.32 -2.04 -4.62
CA GLY A 159 -0.05 -2.65 -4.22
C GLY A 159 0.84 -2.89 -5.43
N PRO A 160 1.94 -3.63 -5.28
CA PRO A 160 2.92 -3.81 -6.35
C PRO A 160 2.29 -4.47 -7.60
N ASN A 161 2.91 -4.25 -8.75
CA ASN A 161 2.63 -4.91 -10.01
C ASN A 161 3.73 -5.93 -10.34
N ALA A 162 3.37 -7.02 -11.04
CA ALA A 162 4.29 -8.15 -11.21
C ALA A 162 5.64 -7.75 -11.84
N VAL A 163 5.63 -7.02 -12.96
CA VAL A 163 6.85 -6.68 -13.70
C VAL A 163 7.61 -5.51 -13.07
N GLY A 164 6.89 -4.52 -12.54
CA GLY A 164 7.52 -3.34 -11.94
C GLY A 164 8.38 -3.72 -10.74
N ASP A 165 7.82 -4.58 -9.88
CA ASP A 165 8.34 -4.77 -8.53
C ASP A 165 9.00 -6.15 -8.33
N PHE A 166 8.62 -7.17 -9.11
CA PHE A 166 9.15 -8.54 -8.96
C PHE A 166 10.08 -9.00 -10.08
N SER A 167 10.40 -8.14 -11.04
CA SER A 167 11.34 -8.45 -12.12
C SER A 167 12.60 -7.58 -12.13
N ALA A 168 12.78 -6.72 -11.12
CA ALA A 168 13.97 -5.90 -11.00
C ALA A 168 15.18 -6.77 -10.62
N ASN A 169 16.40 -6.26 -10.89
CA ASN A 169 17.63 -6.95 -10.50
C ASN A 169 17.69 -7.20 -8.98
N LYS A 170 17.21 -6.22 -8.20
CA LYS A 170 16.98 -6.33 -6.77
C LYS A 170 15.51 -6.03 -6.51
N VAL A 171 14.80 -7.01 -5.96
CA VAL A 171 13.44 -6.82 -5.45
C VAL A 171 13.57 -6.27 -4.04
N ASP A 172 12.73 -5.29 -3.72
CA ASP A 172 12.66 -4.75 -2.37
C ASP A 172 11.94 -5.76 -1.46
N ASP A 173 12.65 -6.22 -0.42
CA ASP A 173 12.14 -7.26 0.48
C ASP A 173 10.97 -6.74 1.32
N LEU A 174 10.93 -5.46 1.68
CA LEU A 174 9.83 -4.88 2.45
C LEU A 174 8.55 -4.81 1.60
N ILE A 175 8.65 -4.40 0.33
CA ILE A 175 7.51 -4.44 -0.61
C ILE A 175 7.00 -5.87 -0.77
N ALA A 176 7.91 -6.83 -0.97
CA ALA A 176 7.57 -8.23 -1.14
C ALA A 176 6.87 -8.80 0.10
N ASP A 177 7.40 -8.50 1.29
CA ASP A 177 6.89 -8.99 2.56
C ASP A 177 5.50 -8.44 2.87
N ILE A 178 5.33 -7.12 2.74
CA ILE A 178 4.03 -6.46 2.92
C ILE A 178 2.99 -7.03 1.96
N PHE A 179 3.37 -7.28 0.70
CA PHE A 179 2.47 -7.89 -0.28
C PHE A 179 2.08 -9.32 0.13
N VAL A 180 3.06 -10.17 0.49
CA VAL A 180 2.80 -11.56 0.87
C VAL A 180 1.93 -11.63 2.12
N GLU A 181 2.26 -10.88 3.17
CA GLU A 181 1.48 -10.82 4.41
C GLU A 181 0.06 -10.31 4.14
N SER A 182 -0.10 -9.29 3.29
CA SER A 182 -1.43 -8.79 2.90
C SER A 182 -2.26 -9.85 2.17
N MET A 183 -1.65 -10.59 1.24
CA MET A 183 -2.34 -11.64 0.47
C MET A 183 -2.70 -12.86 1.33
N ARG A 184 -2.04 -13.05 2.46
CA ARG A 184 -2.33 -14.10 3.45
C ARG A 184 -3.24 -13.64 4.59
N GLY A 185 -3.55 -12.34 4.66
CA GLY A 185 -4.33 -11.76 5.76
C GLY A 185 -3.54 -11.68 7.07
N GLU A 186 -2.22 -11.61 7.00
CA GLU A 186 -1.30 -11.59 8.15
C GLU A 186 -0.88 -10.15 8.53
N LEU A 187 -1.08 -9.18 7.63
CA LEU A 187 -0.74 -7.77 7.86
C LEU A 187 -1.88 -7.02 8.56
N GLU A 188 -1.71 -6.78 9.86
CA GLU A 188 -2.73 -6.11 10.69
C GLU A 188 -2.58 -4.58 10.71
N ILE A 189 -1.34 -4.09 10.83
CA ILE A 189 -1.03 -2.67 11.05
C ILE A 189 0.11 -2.25 10.14
N LEU A 190 -0.05 -1.09 9.51
CA LEU A 190 1.00 -0.34 8.85
C LEU A 190 1.29 0.94 9.64
N SER A 191 2.55 1.18 9.97
CA SER A 191 2.99 2.44 10.58
C SER A 191 3.97 3.15 9.66
N PHE A 192 3.90 4.48 9.61
CA PHE A 192 4.81 5.30 8.82
C PHE A 192 5.10 6.65 9.47
N GLU A 193 6.25 7.21 9.12
CA GLU A 193 6.66 8.53 9.59
C GLU A 193 5.85 9.63 8.91
N THR A 194 5.51 10.66 9.67
CA THR A 194 4.84 11.85 9.15
C THR A 194 5.28 13.08 9.91
N GLN A 195 5.63 14.15 9.19
CA GLN A 195 6.21 15.34 9.80
C GLN A 195 5.16 16.40 10.18
N ASP A 196 4.03 16.40 9.47
CA ASP A 196 3.05 17.48 9.53
C ASP A 196 1.60 16.98 9.56
N ALA A 197 1.36 15.73 10.00
CA ALA A 197 0.00 15.19 10.08
C ALA A 197 -0.88 15.97 11.06
N ASP A 198 -2.11 16.24 10.61
CA ASP A 198 -3.17 16.70 11.51
C ASP A 198 -3.56 15.58 12.48
N GLU A 199 -3.89 15.93 13.72
CA GLU A 199 -4.32 14.96 14.73
C GLU A 199 -5.63 14.28 14.29
N VAL A 200 -5.60 12.94 14.24
CA VAL A 200 -6.75 12.13 13.92
C VAL A 200 -6.73 10.83 14.71
N ASP A 201 -7.91 10.39 15.14
CA ASP A 201 -8.21 9.02 15.53
C ASP A 201 -9.62 8.70 15.01
N THR A 202 -9.70 7.88 13.97
CA THR A 202 -10.98 7.52 13.37
C THR A 202 -10.94 6.26 12.54
N GLU A 203 -12.13 5.77 12.19
CA GLU A 203 -12.31 4.63 11.30
C GLU A 203 -13.17 5.00 10.09
N GLY A 204 -12.85 4.43 8.93
CA GLY A 204 -13.61 4.64 7.71
C GLY A 204 -13.28 3.62 6.65
N VAL A 205 -14.07 3.60 5.59
CA VAL A 205 -13.72 2.82 4.38
C VAL A 205 -12.50 3.46 3.73
N LEU A 206 -11.40 2.70 3.58
CA LEU A 206 -10.22 3.14 2.84
C LEU A 206 -10.51 3.10 1.35
N TRP A 207 -10.29 4.21 0.66
CA TRP A 207 -10.49 4.30 -0.79
C TRP A 207 -9.58 5.37 -1.38
N GLY A 208 -9.20 5.22 -2.64
CA GLY A 208 -8.15 6.08 -3.18
C GLY A 208 -7.30 5.42 -4.24
N GLY A 209 -6.09 5.97 -4.43
CA GLY A 209 -5.09 5.48 -5.36
C GLY A 209 -4.43 6.63 -6.12
N ASN A 210 -4.21 6.46 -7.41
CA ASN A 210 -3.68 7.54 -8.25
C ASN A 210 -4.69 8.69 -8.40
N LEU A 211 -4.30 9.93 -8.09
CA LEU A 211 -5.19 11.10 -8.03
C LEU A 211 -5.78 11.45 -9.40
N ALA A 212 -4.98 11.47 -10.46
CA ALA A 212 -5.46 11.69 -11.82
C ALA A 212 -6.50 10.65 -12.24
N MET A 213 -6.24 9.36 -11.96
CA MET A 213 -7.18 8.29 -12.27
C MET A 213 -8.47 8.40 -11.46
N LEU A 214 -8.38 8.64 -10.14
CA LEU A 214 -9.55 8.86 -9.28
C LEU A 214 -10.41 10.02 -9.81
N THR A 215 -9.77 11.16 -10.10
CA THR A 215 -10.45 12.36 -10.58
C THR A 215 -11.10 12.16 -11.94
N SER A 216 -10.50 11.34 -12.81
CA SER A 216 -11.05 11.00 -14.14
C SER A 216 -12.39 10.25 -14.06
N LEU A 217 -12.71 9.61 -12.93
CA LEU A 217 -13.96 8.89 -12.73
C LEU A 217 -15.11 9.78 -12.22
N VAL A 218 -14.84 11.03 -11.83
CA VAL A 218 -15.87 11.96 -11.36
C VAL A 218 -16.93 12.17 -12.43
N GLY A 219 -18.20 11.98 -12.06
CA GLY A 219 -19.34 12.06 -12.98
C GLY A 219 -19.63 10.77 -13.76
N THR A 220 -18.86 9.70 -13.56
CA THR A 220 -19.07 8.39 -14.20
C THR A 220 -19.75 7.40 -13.24
N PRO A 221 -20.36 6.30 -13.73
CA PRO A 221 -20.90 5.24 -12.87
C PRO A 221 -19.83 4.38 -12.18
N TYR A 222 -18.54 4.68 -12.39
CA TYR A 222 -17.40 3.91 -11.89
C TYR A 222 -16.75 4.54 -10.65
N LEU A 223 -17.16 5.73 -10.24
CA LEU A 223 -16.70 6.33 -8.99
C LEU A 223 -17.58 5.85 -7.82
N PRO A 224 -17.01 5.21 -6.79
CA PRO A 224 -17.78 4.77 -5.63
C PRO A 224 -18.24 5.98 -4.80
N LYS A 225 -19.47 5.94 -4.31
CA LYS A 225 -20.07 7.02 -3.52
C LYS A 225 -19.75 6.87 -2.03
N ILE A 226 -18.48 7.06 -1.67
CA ILE A 226 -18.03 6.91 -0.28
C ILE A 226 -18.22 8.23 0.49
N LYS A 227 -18.89 8.13 1.64
CA LYS A 227 -19.00 9.20 2.63
C LYS A 227 -18.45 8.68 3.95
N LYS A 228 -17.88 9.56 4.75
CA LYS A 228 -17.19 9.24 6.01
C LYS A 228 -16.09 8.18 5.81
N GLY A 229 -15.42 8.21 4.66
CA GLY A 229 -14.30 7.32 4.34
C GLY A 229 -12.97 7.91 4.76
N ILE A 230 -11.91 7.13 4.56
CA ILE A 230 -10.52 7.58 4.61
C ILE A 230 -10.05 7.60 3.16
N LEU A 231 -9.95 8.80 2.59
CA LEU A 231 -9.46 8.97 1.22
C LEU A 231 -7.94 8.97 1.25
N PHE A 232 -7.28 8.29 0.32
CA PHE A 232 -5.86 8.48 0.12
C PHE A 232 -5.53 8.72 -1.35
N PHE A 233 -4.43 9.42 -1.62
CA PHE A 233 -3.97 9.58 -2.98
C PHE A 233 -2.45 9.75 -3.10
N GLU A 234 -1.97 9.41 -4.29
CA GLU A 234 -0.61 9.61 -4.78
C GLU A 234 -0.68 10.04 -6.24
N ASP A 235 0.40 10.57 -6.81
CA ASP A 235 0.48 10.80 -8.25
C ASP A 235 1.93 10.86 -8.76
N VAL A 236 2.09 10.80 -10.07
CA VAL A 236 3.38 10.78 -10.74
C VAL A 236 3.37 11.67 -11.97
N SER A 237 4.48 12.38 -12.20
CA SER A 237 4.65 13.25 -13.37
C SER A 237 3.62 14.39 -13.48
N GLU A 238 2.97 14.74 -12.36
CA GLU A 238 2.04 15.85 -12.28
C GLU A 238 2.66 17.01 -11.51
N HIS A 239 2.83 18.14 -12.20
CA HIS A 239 3.30 19.37 -11.58
C HIS A 239 2.32 19.83 -10.48
N PRO A 240 2.79 20.46 -9.37
CA PRO A 240 1.94 20.92 -8.28
C PRO A 240 0.63 21.61 -8.69
N TYR A 241 0.64 22.49 -9.71
CA TYR A 241 -0.59 23.22 -10.12
C TYR A 241 -1.63 22.26 -10.73
N ARG A 242 -1.20 21.13 -11.27
CA ARG A 242 -2.08 20.09 -11.80
C ARG A 242 -2.66 19.27 -10.65
N ILE A 243 -1.87 18.97 -9.64
CA ILE A 243 -2.36 18.35 -8.40
C ILE A 243 -3.42 19.24 -7.76
N GLU A 244 -3.13 20.54 -7.56
CA GLU A 244 -4.11 21.51 -7.04
C GLU A 244 -5.39 21.54 -7.88
N ARG A 245 -5.27 21.53 -9.21
CA ARG A 245 -6.43 21.50 -10.12
C ARG A 245 -7.27 20.23 -9.95
N LEU A 246 -6.64 19.07 -9.80
CA LEU A 246 -7.34 17.80 -9.55
C LEU A 246 -8.06 17.83 -8.18
N LEU A 247 -7.37 18.30 -7.15
CA LEU A 247 -7.96 18.50 -5.82
C LEU A 247 -9.12 19.49 -5.84
N THR A 248 -8.99 20.59 -6.59
CA THR A 248 -10.06 21.58 -6.79
C THR A 248 -11.30 20.94 -7.43
N GLN A 249 -11.12 20.04 -8.41
CA GLN A 249 -12.23 19.30 -8.99
C GLN A 249 -12.93 18.41 -7.95
N LEU A 250 -12.17 17.69 -7.13
CA LEU A 250 -12.74 16.87 -6.05
C LEU A 250 -13.44 17.72 -4.96
N LEU A 251 -12.89 18.89 -4.66
CA LEU A 251 -13.48 19.88 -3.75
C LEU A 251 -14.83 20.36 -4.28
N HIS A 252 -14.88 20.84 -5.53
CA HIS A 252 -16.11 21.32 -6.16
C HIS A 252 -17.15 20.21 -6.40
N ALA A 253 -16.72 18.96 -6.56
CA ALA A 253 -17.61 17.80 -6.57
C ALA A 253 -18.17 17.45 -5.18
N GLY A 254 -17.69 18.12 -4.12
CA GLY A 254 -18.06 17.89 -2.73
C GLY A 254 -17.61 16.52 -2.23
N ILE A 255 -16.50 16.00 -2.75
CA ILE A 255 -15.94 14.69 -2.38
C ILE A 255 -15.07 14.84 -1.12
N LEU A 256 -14.20 15.84 -1.10
CA LEU A 256 -13.21 16.01 -0.03
C LEU A 256 -13.86 16.24 1.34
N ASP A 257 -14.82 17.16 1.43
CA ASP A 257 -15.51 17.52 2.68
C ASP A 257 -16.35 16.38 3.30
N LYS A 258 -16.58 15.31 2.54
CA LYS A 258 -17.36 14.16 3.02
C LYS A 258 -16.49 13.08 3.64
N GLN A 259 -15.17 13.26 3.71
CA GLN A 259 -14.24 12.27 4.26
C GLN A 259 -13.94 12.54 5.72
N LYS A 260 -13.46 11.51 6.43
CA LYS A 260 -13.02 11.60 7.81
C LYS A 260 -11.53 11.92 7.92
N ALA A 261 -10.74 11.51 6.94
CA ALA A 261 -9.33 11.81 6.82
C ALA A 261 -8.90 11.74 5.35
N ILE A 262 -7.84 12.48 5.01
CA ILE A 262 -7.16 12.41 3.73
C ILE A 262 -5.69 12.05 3.98
N ILE A 263 -5.21 11.01 3.31
CA ILE A 263 -3.82 10.55 3.42
C ILE A 263 -3.11 10.76 2.09
N ILE A 264 -1.97 11.43 2.10
CA ILE A 264 -1.19 11.77 0.92
C ILE A 264 0.06 10.89 0.92
N GLY A 265 0.17 10.09 -0.15
CA GLY A 265 1.37 9.34 -0.48
C GLY A 265 2.34 10.14 -1.33
N ASP A 266 3.19 9.44 -2.07
CA ASP A 266 4.24 10.10 -2.85
C ASP A 266 3.66 10.88 -4.03
N ILE A 267 4.11 12.12 -4.20
CA ILE A 267 3.93 12.89 -5.44
C ILE A 267 5.32 13.02 -6.07
N THR A 268 5.56 12.30 -7.17
CA THR A 268 6.91 12.16 -7.74
C THR A 268 7.03 12.63 -9.19
N ASP A 269 8.26 12.64 -9.71
CA ASP A 269 8.61 12.88 -11.11
C ASP A 269 8.10 14.21 -11.70
N TYR A 270 8.00 15.26 -10.88
CA TYR A 270 7.77 16.63 -11.33
C TYR A 270 9.01 17.50 -11.14
N GLU A 271 9.17 18.47 -12.02
CA GLU A 271 10.24 19.46 -11.96
C GLU A 271 9.65 20.85 -11.75
N LEU A 272 10.17 21.58 -10.76
CA LEU A 272 9.83 22.99 -10.57
C LEU A 272 10.64 23.87 -11.51
N SER A 273 10.02 24.97 -11.92
CA SER A 273 10.59 26.00 -12.77
C SER A 273 10.69 27.33 -12.01
N LYS A 274 11.50 28.26 -12.53
CA LYS A 274 11.58 29.63 -11.96
C LYS A 274 10.23 30.36 -12.01
N SER A 275 9.40 30.06 -13.01
CA SER A 275 8.07 30.66 -13.15
C SER A 275 7.08 30.25 -12.07
N ASP A 276 7.35 29.18 -11.32
CA ASP A 276 6.46 28.76 -10.23
C ASP A 276 6.54 29.70 -9.03
N ASN A 277 7.60 30.52 -8.92
CA ASN A 277 7.69 31.59 -7.93
C ASN A 277 7.40 31.12 -6.49
N GLY A 278 7.96 29.97 -6.11
CA GLY A 278 7.74 29.35 -4.80
C GLY A 278 6.54 28.41 -4.70
N PHE A 279 5.72 28.30 -5.74
CA PHE A 279 4.61 27.35 -5.81
C PHE A 279 5.13 25.91 -5.91
N ASN A 280 4.87 25.09 -4.90
CA ASN A 280 5.35 23.72 -4.78
C ASN A 280 4.31 22.85 -4.04
N MET A 281 4.61 21.55 -3.84
CA MET A 281 3.68 20.65 -3.16
C MET A 281 3.35 21.05 -1.72
N ALA A 282 4.29 21.66 -0.98
CA ALA A 282 4.00 22.13 0.38
C ALA A 282 2.95 23.25 0.37
N GLU A 283 3.03 24.18 -0.59
CA GLU A 283 1.99 25.21 -0.76
C GLU A 283 0.65 24.61 -1.21
N VAL A 284 0.64 23.55 -2.04
CA VAL A 284 -0.61 22.84 -2.42
C VAL A 284 -1.25 22.16 -1.21
N ILE A 285 -0.47 21.51 -0.35
CA ILE A 285 -0.99 20.85 0.86
C ILE A 285 -1.53 21.89 1.85
N LYS A 286 -0.81 22.99 2.05
CA LYS A 286 -1.25 24.12 2.87
C LYS A 286 -2.54 24.75 2.31
N TRP A 287 -2.63 24.92 1.00
CA TRP A 287 -3.86 25.35 0.35
C TRP A 287 -4.99 24.35 0.61
N LEU A 288 -4.78 23.05 0.40
CA LEU A 288 -5.78 22.02 0.65
C LEU A 288 -6.34 22.09 2.08
N ARG A 289 -5.46 22.17 3.08
CA ARG A 289 -5.84 22.34 4.49
C ARG A 289 -6.65 23.60 4.75
N SER A 290 -6.41 24.68 3.99
CA SER A 290 -7.22 25.91 4.11
C SER A 290 -8.62 25.78 3.52
N GLN A 291 -8.86 24.81 2.62
CA GLN A 291 -10.14 24.63 1.94
C GLN A 291 -11.09 23.68 2.66
N ILE A 292 -10.58 22.77 3.50
CA ILE A 292 -11.35 21.69 4.12
C ILE A 292 -11.10 21.62 5.63
N LYS A 293 -12.05 21.05 6.37
CA LYS A 293 -11.88 20.74 7.82
C LYS A 293 -11.37 19.32 8.08
N VAL A 294 -11.25 18.52 7.03
CA VAL A 294 -10.87 17.11 7.11
C VAL A 294 -9.36 17.03 7.40
N PRO A 295 -8.92 16.24 8.40
CA PRO A 295 -7.49 16.11 8.71
C PRO A 295 -6.72 15.53 7.53
N VAL A 296 -5.54 16.11 7.27
CA VAL A 296 -4.63 15.74 6.19
C VAL A 296 -3.33 15.18 6.79
N ILE A 297 -3.02 13.95 6.39
CA ILE A 297 -1.85 13.18 6.82
C ILE A 297 -0.94 12.98 5.61
N THR A 298 0.34 13.31 5.70
CA THR A 298 1.32 13.08 4.64
C THR A 298 2.26 11.93 5.00
N GLY A 299 3.06 11.46 4.04
CA GLY A 299 4.15 10.51 4.29
C GLY A 299 3.74 9.04 4.19
N LEU A 300 2.55 8.75 3.67
CA LEU A 300 2.15 7.36 3.39
C LEU A 300 3.15 6.76 2.39
N PRO A 301 3.82 5.63 2.70
CA PRO A 301 4.85 5.01 1.85
C PRO A 301 4.21 4.25 0.67
N TYR A 302 3.47 5.00 -0.15
CA TYR A 302 2.67 4.53 -1.25
C TYR A 302 2.69 5.53 -2.39
N GLY A 303 3.08 5.07 -3.57
CA GLY A 303 3.02 5.83 -4.81
C GLY A 303 4.01 5.34 -5.84
N HIS A 304 4.47 6.25 -6.69
CA HIS A 304 5.52 5.99 -7.68
C HIS A 304 6.94 6.31 -7.17
N GLY A 305 7.11 6.45 -5.86
CA GLY A 305 8.41 6.56 -5.20
C GLY A 305 9.10 5.21 -5.01
N GLU A 306 9.96 5.09 -4.00
CA GLU A 306 10.68 3.85 -3.72
C GLU A 306 9.76 2.79 -3.12
N MET A 307 8.88 3.20 -2.21
CA MET A 307 7.98 2.30 -1.48
C MET A 307 6.56 2.31 -2.05
N ARG A 308 5.94 1.13 -2.06
CA ARG A 308 4.49 1.01 -2.29
C ARG A 308 3.88 -0.11 -1.47
N VAL A 309 3.36 0.28 -0.32
CA VAL A 309 2.64 -0.65 0.56
C VAL A 309 1.39 -1.20 -0.12
N THR A 310 0.97 -2.39 0.31
CA THR A 310 -0.27 -3.00 -0.17
C THR A 310 -1.42 -2.55 0.74
N LEU A 311 -2.45 -1.94 0.16
CA LEU A 311 -3.56 -1.32 0.89
C LEU A 311 -4.92 -1.85 0.39
N PRO A 312 -5.85 -2.22 1.29
CA PRO A 312 -7.17 -2.69 0.89
C PRO A 312 -8.07 -1.51 0.48
N ILE A 313 -8.61 -1.57 -0.73
CA ILE A 313 -9.61 -0.63 -1.23
C ILE A 313 -11.00 -1.15 -0.90
N GLY A 314 -11.85 -0.31 -0.31
CA GLY A 314 -13.24 -0.65 0.02
C GLY A 314 -13.43 -1.35 1.37
N LYS A 315 -12.35 -1.66 2.10
CA LYS A 315 -12.43 -2.19 3.47
C LYS A 315 -12.46 -1.08 4.52
N LYS A 316 -13.08 -1.36 5.66
CA LYS A 316 -13.04 -0.48 6.84
C LYS A 316 -11.68 -0.61 7.51
N VAL A 317 -11.00 0.52 7.73
CA VAL A 317 -9.69 0.60 8.42
C VAL A 317 -9.76 1.66 9.51
N GLY A 318 -8.80 1.62 10.44
CA GLY A 318 -8.53 2.70 11.39
C GLY A 318 -7.33 3.55 10.96
N ILE A 319 -7.36 4.86 11.24
CA ILE A 319 -6.21 5.76 11.15
C ILE A 319 -6.07 6.50 12.49
N ALA A 320 -4.86 6.47 13.04
CA ALA A 320 -4.48 7.26 14.20
C ALA A 320 -3.13 7.94 13.97
N THR A 321 -2.94 9.14 14.51
CA THR A 321 -1.67 9.88 14.44
C THR A 321 -1.14 10.19 15.82
N GLU A 322 0.18 10.09 15.97
CA GLU A 322 0.94 10.62 17.11
C GLU A 322 2.07 11.49 16.60
N LYS A 323 2.81 12.15 17.50
CA LYS A 323 3.92 13.01 17.11
C LYS A 323 4.95 12.23 16.28
N GLY A 324 5.04 12.58 15.00
CA GLY A 324 6.01 12.00 14.06
C GLY A 324 5.55 10.72 13.35
N MET A 325 4.39 10.15 13.71
CA MET A 325 3.97 8.82 13.26
C MET A 325 2.47 8.76 12.94
N ALA A 326 2.12 7.97 11.92
CA ALA A 326 0.75 7.56 11.65
C ALA A 326 0.62 6.03 11.65
N TYR A 327 -0.56 5.54 12.02
CA TYR A 327 -0.89 4.12 12.15
C TYR A 327 -2.16 3.80 11.39
N LEU A 328 -2.07 2.93 10.39
CA LEU A 328 -3.18 2.35 9.66
C LEU A 328 -3.47 0.94 10.15
N LEU A 329 -4.62 0.75 10.79
CA LEU A 329 -5.11 -0.56 11.22
C LEU A 329 -5.94 -1.18 10.08
N LEU A 330 -5.36 -2.14 9.36
CA LEU A 330 -5.89 -2.73 8.13
C LEU A 330 -6.88 -3.87 8.38
N ASP A 331 -6.67 -4.64 9.46
CA ASP A 331 -7.58 -5.68 9.90
C ASP A 331 -7.75 -5.64 11.42
N LYS A 332 -8.98 -5.83 11.89
CA LYS A 332 -9.31 -5.96 13.30
C LYS A 332 -9.60 -7.42 13.58
N HIS A 333 -8.63 -8.14 14.11
CA HIS A 333 -8.93 -9.42 14.73
C HIS A 333 -9.47 -9.16 16.14
N ASP A 334 -10.70 -9.59 16.38
CA ASP A 334 -11.15 -9.83 17.75
C ASP A 334 -10.30 -10.98 18.30
N HIS A 335 -9.30 -10.65 19.10
CA HIS A 335 -8.68 -11.64 19.95
C HIS A 335 -9.76 -12.08 20.95
N ASN A 336 -10.47 -13.17 20.63
CA ASN A 336 -11.24 -13.92 21.62
C ASN A 336 -10.25 -14.38 22.69
N HIS A 337 -10.09 -13.55 23.72
CA HIS A 337 -9.54 -13.95 24.99
C HIS A 337 -10.59 -14.84 25.66
N ALA A 338 -10.67 -16.10 25.21
CA ALA A 338 -11.34 -17.14 25.98
C ALA A 338 -10.59 -17.30 27.31
N ASP A 339 -11.36 -17.14 28.39
CA ASP A 339 -11.03 -17.30 29.81
C ASP A 339 -9.89 -16.44 30.36
N HIS A 340 -10.25 -15.29 30.94
CA HIS A 340 -10.27 -15.16 32.40
C HIS A 340 -11.26 -14.06 32.81
N SER A 341 -12.03 -14.38 33.85
CA SER A 341 -13.21 -13.74 34.41
C SER A 341 -13.08 -12.26 34.81
N GLU A 342 -14.21 -11.56 34.62
CA GLU A 342 -14.77 -10.42 35.38
C GLU A 342 -13.95 -9.12 35.47
N HIS A 343 -14.36 -8.11 34.70
CA HIS A 343 -14.88 -6.85 35.26
C HIS A 343 -15.55 -5.98 34.18
N GLU A 344 -16.47 -5.15 34.65
CA GLU A 344 -17.55 -4.45 33.96
C GLU A 344 -17.12 -3.29 33.03
N GLY A 345 -17.92 -3.12 31.97
CA GLY A 345 -18.29 -1.87 31.27
C GLY A 345 -17.30 -0.72 31.11
N HIS A 346 -16.87 -0.45 29.87
CA HIS A 346 -16.93 0.90 29.30
C HIS A 346 -16.78 0.91 27.77
N ASP A 347 -17.34 1.97 27.18
CA ASP A 347 -17.57 2.26 25.77
C ASP A 347 -16.36 2.18 24.82
N GLY A 348 -16.70 1.97 23.54
CA GLY A 348 -15.76 2.00 22.43
C GLY A 348 -15.16 3.38 22.22
N HIS A 349 -13.94 3.57 22.72
CA HIS A 349 -13.00 4.61 22.32
C HIS A 349 -11.62 4.22 22.83
N ASP A 350 -10.86 3.41 22.07
CA ASP A 350 -9.39 3.52 22.09
C ASP A 350 -8.73 2.71 20.94
N CYS A 351 -8.68 3.28 19.74
CA CYS A 351 -7.89 2.70 18.65
C CYS A 351 -6.38 2.79 18.94
N ILE A 352 -5.97 3.80 19.72
CA ILE A 352 -4.58 4.01 20.15
C ILE A 352 -4.14 2.90 21.12
N GLU A 353 -4.96 2.54 22.12
CA GLU A 353 -4.59 1.49 23.07
C GLU A 353 -4.53 0.10 22.43
N CYS A 354 -5.41 -0.20 21.45
CA CYS A 354 -5.34 -1.43 20.66
C CYS A 354 -4.04 -1.49 19.82
N CYS A 355 -3.72 -0.42 19.09
CA CYS A 355 -2.49 -0.32 18.29
C CYS A 355 -1.22 -0.39 19.17
N LYS A 356 -1.18 0.32 20.30
CA LYS A 356 -0.06 0.29 21.26
C LYS A 356 0.14 -1.08 21.88
N ASN A 357 -0.96 -1.77 22.24
CA ASN A 357 -0.89 -3.07 22.88
C ASN A 357 -0.43 -4.19 21.93
N LEU A 358 -0.77 -4.11 20.63
CA LEU A 358 -0.30 -5.06 19.62
C LEU A 358 1.23 -4.93 19.39
N VAL A 359 1.75 -3.70 19.32
CA VAL A 359 3.20 -3.45 19.18
C VAL A 359 3.98 -3.89 20.43
N SER A 360 3.46 -3.59 21.62
CA SER A 360 4.07 -3.98 22.91
C SER A 360 4.11 -5.52 23.12
N LYS A 361 3.06 -6.24 22.71
CA LYS A 361 3.01 -7.71 22.78
C LYS A 361 4.01 -8.37 21.82
N LYS A 362 4.22 -7.86 20.60
CA LYS A 362 5.25 -8.36 19.67
C LYS A 362 6.68 -8.13 20.20
N HIS A 363 6.95 -6.96 20.78
CA HIS A 363 8.26 -6.67 21.42
C HIS A 363 8.59 -7.60 22.60
N LYS A 364 7.58 -8.01 23.39
CA LYS A 364 7.77 -8.97 24.49
C LYS A 364 7.97 -10.42 24.01
N LYS A 365 7.34 -10.84 22.90
CA LYS A 365 7.58 -12.17 22.31
C LYS A 365 9.00 -12.30 21.75
N SER A 366 9.52 -11.26 21.09
CA SER A 366 10.92 -11.24 20.60
C SER A 366 11.95 -11.32 21.73
N LYS A 367 11.70 -10.65 22.88
CA LYS A 367 12.57 -10.72 24.06
C LYS A 367 12.47 -12.04 24.85
N LYS A 368 11.32 -12.72 24.85
CA LYS A 368 11.17 -14.05 25.50
C LYS A 368 11.84 -15.17 24.70
N GLY A 369 11.87 -15.08 23.36
CA GLY A 369 12.64 -16.02 22.52
C GLY A 369 14.16 -15.96 22.76
N LYS A 370 14.71 -14.77 23.06
CA LYS A 370 16.14 -14.59 23.38
C LYS A 370 16.54 -15.03 24.81
N LYS A 371 15.59 -15.27 25.73
CA LYS A 371 15.88 -15.74 27.11
C LYS A 371 15.79 -17.26 27.31
N ALA A 372 15.37 -18.02 26.31
CA ALA A 372 15.30 -19.50 26.38
C ALA A 372 16.54 -20.21 25.78
N LYS A 373 17.59 -19.46 25.43
CA LYS A 373 18.89 -19.99 24.96
C LYS A 373 20.07 -19.32 25.65
N LYS A 374 20.04 -19.24 26.99
CA LYS A 374 21.21 -18.92 27.79
C LYS A 374 21.35 -19.91 28.93
#